data_AF-A0A6B8MC40-F1
#
_entry.id   AF-A0A6B8MC40-F1
#
_cell.length_a   1.000
_cell.length_b   1.000
_cell.length_c   1.000
_cell.angle_alpha   90.00
_cell.angle_beta   90.00
_cell.angle_gamma   90.00
#
_symmetry.space_group_name_H-M   'P 1'
#
loop_
_entity.id
_entity.type
_entity.pdbx_description
1 polymer ?
#
loop_
_entity_poly.entity_id
_entity_poly.type
_entity_poly.pdbx_seq_one_letter_code
_entity_poly.pdbx_strand_id
1 'polypeptide(L)'
;MTICLAIGTGSSVGREGPIILIGASVGSMIARALRLSASQKITLLSAGAGAGIAATFNTPLGGVLFAVEILLPEFSHSTFLPVLLATGSATYVGRRLLGAASVFSLPPLETPLLSNAPPLDLLMIASIGVACGLAAWLFIRSLSLFEEIFRLVPGGAYVQMTVGMAILGAMMVGFTRYYGAPLVNGVGYGVIQSILADDLTAPAFSSSCSRLNCLLRR
;
A
#
# COMPACT_ATOMS: atom_id res chain seq x y z
N MET A 1 -17.83 -3.70 -2.18
CA MET A 1 -18.14 -4.36 -3.47
C MET A 1 -17.42 -3.70 -4.64
N THR A 2 -17.53 -2.37 -4.81
CA THR A 2 -16.91 -1.62 -5.93
C THR A 2 -15.39 -1.76 -6.04
N ILE A 3 -14.65 -1.80 -4.92
CA ILE A 3 -13.18 -1.90 -4.97
C ILE A 3 -12.67 -3.29 -5.38
N CYS A 4 -13.41 -4.35 -5.08
CA CYS A 4 -13.06 -5.71 -5.50
C CYS A 4 -13.20 -5.84 -7.01
N LEU A 5 -14.26 -5.25 -7.58
CA LEU A 5 -14.43 -5.13 -9.03
C LEU A 5 -13.30 -4.30 -9.65
N ALA A 6 -12.98 -3.12 -9.09
CA ALA A 6 -11.91 -2.27 -9.60
C ALA A 6 -10.52 -2.96 -9.59
N ILE A 7 -10.17 -3.62 -8.49
CA ILE A 7 -8.92 -4.39 -8.39
C ILE A 7 -8.96 -5.58 -9.36
N GLY A 8 -10.09 -6.28 -9.46
CA GLY A 8 -10.28 -7.42 -10.37
C GLY A 8 -10.20 -7.03 -11.85
N THR A 9 -10.61 -5.81 -12.21
CA THR A 9 -10.48 -5.26 -13.57
C THR A 9 -9.09 -4.69 -13.87
N GLY A 10 -8.15 -4.74 -12.92
CA GLY A 10 -6.78 -4.27 -13.10
C GLY A 10 -6.60 -2.76 -12.95
N SER A 11 -7.55 -2.05 -12.34
CA SER A 11 -7.42 -0.62 -12.05
C SER A 11 -6.20 -0.33 -11.16
N SER A 12 -5.58 0.84 -11.34
CA SER A 12 -4.40 1.28 -10.60
C SER A 12 -4.78 1.76 -9.19
N VAL A 13 -5.19 0.84 -8.32
CA VAL A 13 -5.66 1.12 -6.97
C VAL A 13 -4.99 0.17 -5.97
N GLY A 14 -4.53 0.73 -4.85
CA GLY A 14 -3.94 -0.03 -3.75
C GLY A 14 -4.97 -0.85 -2.97
N ARG A 15 -4.53 -1.98 -2.39
CA ARG A 15 -5.37 -2.84 -1.54
C ARG A 15 -5.46 -2.33 -0.10
N GLU A 16 -4.62 -1.36 0.25
CA GLU A 16 -4.38 -0.96 1.65
C GLU A 16 -5.56 -0.23 2.27
N GLY A 17 -6.16 0.72 1.56
CA GLY A 17 -7.34 1.45 2.05
C GLY A 17 -8.48 0.51 2.47
N PRO A 18 -8.90 -0.44 1.59
CA PRO A 18 -9.88 -1.46 1.95
C PRO A 18 -9.52 -2.30 3.17
N ILE A 19 -8.26 -2.72 3.28
CA ILE A 19 -7.79 -3.59 4.37
C ILE A 19 -7.82 -2.85 5.70
N ILE A 20 -7.37 -1.59 5.72
CA ILE A 20 -7.47 -0.68 6.87
C ILE A 20 -8.93 -0.56 7.30
N LEU A 21 -9.84 -0.32 6.35
CA LEU A 21 -11.27 -0.14 6.64
C LEU A 21 -11.92 -1.41 7.17
N ILE A 22 -11.60 -2.59 6.61
CA ILE A 22 -12.11 -3.88 7.09
C ILE A 22 -11.61 -4.12 8.52
N GLY A 23 -10.31 -3.95 8.77
CA GLY A 23 -9.75 -4.10 10.12
C GLY A 23 -10.38 -3.13 11.13
N ALA A 24 -10.49 -1.85 10.75
CA ALA A 24 -11.16 -0.82 11.55
C ALA A 24 -12.62 -1.16 11.84
N SER A 25 -13.33 -1.73 10.86
CA SER A 25 -14.75 -2.11 11.02
C SER A 25 -14.92 -3.24 12.02
N VAL A 26 -14.04 -4.25 12.02
CA VAL A 26 -14.04 -5.34 13.00
C VAL A 26 -13.75 -4.79 14.40
N GLY A 27 -12.74 -3.94 14.54
CA GLY A 27 -12.44 -3.26 15.81
C GLY A 27 -13.62 -2.44 16.32
N SER A 28 -14.28 -1.69 15.44
CA SER A 28 -15.48 -0.91 15.77
C SER A 28 -16.67 -1.79 16.18
N MET A 29 -16.89 -2.91 15.49
CA MET A 29 -17.94 -3.87 15.83
C MET A 29 -17.73 -4.47 17.23
N ILE A 30 -16.51 -4.90 17.55
CA ILE A 30 -16.18 -5.45 18.87
C ILE A 30 -16.37 -4.37 19.95
N ALA A 31 -15.89 -3.16 19.71
CA ALA A 31 -16.01 -2.08 20.69
C ALA A 31 -17.47 -1.66 20.92
N ARG A 32 -18.33 -1.72 19.89
CA ARG A 32 -19.77 -1.51 20.01
C ARG A 32 -20.46 -2.65 20.76
N ALA A 33 -20.09 -3.89 20.48
CA ALA A 33 -20.63 -5.07 21.17
C ALA A 33 -20.34 -5.01 22.68
N LEU A 34 -19.13 -4.59 23.05
CA LEU A 34 -18.69 -4.41 24.43
C LEU A 34 -19.13 -3.08 25.07
N ARG A 35 -19.85 -2.21 24.33
CA ARG A 35 -20.34 -0.90 24.79
C ARG A 35 -19.25 0.00 25.39
N LEU A 36 -18.07 0.00 24.76
CA LEU A 36 -16.90 0.74 25.25
C LEU A 36 -17.05 2.26 25.14
N SER A 37 -16.20 3.00 25.86
CA SER A 37 -16.12 4.47 25.77
C SER A 37 -15.59 4.93 24.40
N ALA A 38 -15.70 6.22 24.08
CA ALA A 38 -15.24 6.76 22.80
C ALA A 38 -13.72 6.55 22.59
N SER A 39 -12.91 6.82 23.62
CA SER A 39 -11.45 6.61 23.57
C SER A 39 -11.11 5.14 23.32
N GLN A 40 -11.75 4.22 24.05
CA GLN A 40 -11.53 2.78 23.87
C GLN A 40 -12.00 2.26 22.50
N LYS A 41 -13.08 2.81 21.94
CA LYS A 41 -13.51 2.51 20.57
C LYS A 41 -12.46 2.90 19.54
N ILE A 42 -11.88 4.09 19.67
CA ILE A 42 -10.79 4.54 18.79
C ILE A 42 -9.60 3.59 18.92
N THR A 43 -9.20 3.21 20.13
CA THR A 43 -8.12 2.24 20.34
C THR A 43 -8.38 0.92 19.62
N LEU A 44 -9.59 0.35 19.76
CA LEU A 44 -9.91 -0.94 19.14
C LEU A 44 -10.02 -0.84 17.61
N LEU A 45 -10.54 0.27 17.11
CA LEU A 45 -10.58 0.59 15.68
C LEU A 45 -9.15 0.68 15.10
N SER A 46 -8.28 1.44 15.76
CA SER A 46 -6.87 1.60 15.35
C SER A 46 -6.09 0.28 15.46
N ALA A 47 -6.35 -0.52 16.49
CA ALA A 47 -5.77 -1.86 16.65
C ALA A 47 -6.20 -2.79 15.51
N GLY A 48 -7.48 -2.79 15.12
CA GLY A 48 -7.97 -3.57 13.99
C GLY A 48 -7.39 -3.12 12.65
N ALA A 49 -7.32 -1.80 12.41
CA ALA A 49 -6.70 -1.23 11.22
C ALA A 49 -5.21 -1.59 11.09
N GLY A 50 -4.44 -1.40 12.17
CA GLY A 50 -3.03 -1.76 12.23
C GLY A 50 -2.82 -3.26 12.05
N ALA A 51 -3.68 -4.09 12.65
CA ALA A 51 -3.65 -5.55 12.50
C ALA A 51 -3.87 -6.00 11.04
N GLY A 52 -4.78 -5.35 10.32
CA GLY A 52 -4.99 -5.60 8.89
C GLY A 52 -3.74 -5.30 8.04
N ILE A 53 -3.09 -4.17 8.28
CA ILE A 53 -1.82 -3.79 7.65
C ILE A 53 -0.72 -4.81 7.99
N ALA A 54 -0.56 -5.12 9.27
CA ALA A 54 0.46 -6.06 9.74
C ALA A 54 0.31 -7.46 9.13
N ALA A 55 -0.92 -7.98 9.03
CA ALA A 55 -1.20 -9.27 8.44
C ALA A 55 -0.99 -9.29 6.92
N THR A 56 -1.30 -8.19 6.23
CA THR A 56 -1.20 -8.09 4.76
C THR A 56 0.25 -7.97 4.30
N PHE A 57 1.03 -7.16 4.99
CA PHE A 57 2.41 -6.89 4.62
C PHE A 57 3.42 -7.75 5.35
N ASN A 58 2.98 -8.57 6.30
CA ASN A 58 3.85 -9.34 7.17
C ASN A 58 4.82 -8.43 7.99
N THR A 59 4.35 -7.21 8.33
CA THR A 59 5.11 -6.16 9.01
C THR A 59 4.45 -5.73 10.33
N PRO A 60 4.63 -6.49 11.43
CA PRO A 60 3.97 -6.19 12.70
C PRO A 60 4.33 -4.80 13.23
N LEU A 61 5.61 -4.43 13.21
CA LEU A 61 6.07 -3.12 13.66
C LEU A 61 5.54 -1.98 12.78
N GLY A 62 5.46 -2.19 11.46
CA GLY A 62 4.89 -1.21 10.53
C GLY A 62 3.41 -0.95 10.81
N GLY A 63 2.64 -2.01 11.09
CA GLY A 63 1.22 -1.88 11.47
C GLY A 63 1.02 -1.13 12.80
N VAL A 64 1.93 -1.30 13.77
CA VAL A 64 1.90 -0.56 15.04
C VAL A 64 2.19 0.92 14.81
N LEU A 65 3.27 1.25 14.11
CA LEU A 65 3.64 2.64 13.83
C LEU A 65 2.54 3.36 13.04
N PHE A 66 2.00 2.69 12.02
CA PHE A 66 0.86 3.21 11.26
C PHE A 66 -0.33 3.56 12.16
N ALA A 67 -0.73 2.65 13.06
CA ALA A 67 -1.85 2.91 13.95
C ALA A 67 -1.57 4.03 14.97
N VAL A 68 -0.34 4.10 15.50
CA VAL A 68 0.06 5.11 16.49
C VAL A 68 0.18 6.49 15.87
N GLU A 69 0.79 6.61 14.69
CA GLU A 69 1.09 7.90 14.07
C GLU A 69 -0.11 8.50 13.34
N ILE A 70 -0.98 7.67 12.75
CA ILE A 70 -2.06 8.13 11.87
C ILE A 70 -3.44 8.04 12.51
N LEU A 71 -3.71 7.02 13.35
CA LEU A 71 -5.07 6.73 13.81
C LEU A 71 -5.32 7.04 15.29
N LEU A 72 -4.29 6.96 16.14
CA LEU A 72 -4.45 7.23 17.56
C LEU A 72 -4.29 8.74 17.85
N PRO A 73 -5.21 9.34 18.62
CA PRO A 73 -5.13 10.75 19.00
C PRO A 73 -4.05 11.00 20.07
N GLU A 74 -3.73 9.98 20.87
CA GLU A 74 -2.73 10.06 21.93
C GLU A 74 -1.96 8.75 22.05
N PHE A 75 -0.67 8.88 22.39
CA PHE A 75 0.19 7.76 22.70
C PHE A 75 0.20 7.52 24.21
N SER A 76 -0.34 6.38 24.63
CA SER A 76 -0.30 5.94 26.02
C SER A 76 -0.18 4.41 26.08
N HIS A 77 0.26 3.89 27.22
CA HIS A 77 0.40 2.44 27.41
C HIS A 77 -0.93 1.70 27.18
N SER A 78 -2.06 2.32 27.53
CA SER A 78 -3.40 1.74 27.36
C SER A 78 -3.87 1.74 25.91
N THR A 79 -3.33 2.60 25.04
CA THR A 79 -3.63 2.57 23.58
C THR A 79 -2.63 1.71 22.82
N PHE A 80 -1.35 1.74 23.23
CA PHE A 80 -0.26 1.04 22.55
C PHE A 80 -0.31 -0.48 22.71
N LEU A 81 -0.49 -1.00 23.93
CA LEU A 81 -0.49 -2.44 24.19
C LEU A 81 -1.54 -3.21 23.35
N PRO A 82 -2.81 -2.76 23.28
CA PRO A 82 -3.82 -3.42 22.45
C PRO A 82 -3.45 -3.48 20.97
N VAL A 83 -2.88 -2.39 20.43
CA VAL A 83 -2.43 -2.33 19.03
C VAL A 83 -1.27 -3.31 18.78
N LEU A 84 -0.29 -3.34 19.69
CA LEU A 84 0.85 -4.25 19.60
C LEU A 84 0.41 -5.73 19.64
N LEU A 85 -0.50 -6.09 20.53
CA LEU A 85 -1.02 -7.46 20.63
C LEU A 85 -1.87 -7.84 19.41
N ALA A 86 -2.71 -6.93 18.93
CA ALA A 86 -3.54 -7.16 17.74
C ALA A 86 -2.69 -7.35 16.48
N THR A 87 -1.70 -6.49 16.24
CA THR A 87 -0.77 -6.60 15.10
C THR A 87 0.09 -7.85 15.16
N GLY A 88 0.64 -8.19 16.34
CA GLY A 88 1.42 -9.41 16.54
C GLY A 88 0.60 -10.68 16.30
N SER A 89 -0.60 -10.76 16.88
CA SER A 89 -1.49 -11.92 16.70
C SER A 89 -1.98 -12.05 15.25
N ALA A 90 -2.36 -10.95 14.60
CA ALA A 90 -2.77 -10.95 13.20
C ALA A 90 -1.62 -11.36 12.27
N THR A 91 -0.40 -10.90 12.54
CA THR A 91 0.80 -11.33 11.79
C THR A 91 1.05 -12.83 12.00
N TYR A 92 0.94 -13.33 13.23
CA TYR A 92 1.13 -14.75 13.51
C TYR A 92 0.13 -15.62 12.74
N VAL A 93 -1.16 -15.26 12.79
CA VAL A 93 -2.21 -15.95 12.04
C VAL A 93 -1.99 -15.82 10.54
N GLY A 94 -1.66 -14.63 10.05
CA GLY A 94 -1.33 -14.36 8.65
C GLY A 94 -0.19 -15.25 8.16
N ARG A 95 0.90 -15.36 8.92
CA ARG A 95 2.03 -16.25 8.59
C ARG A 95 1.65 -17.72 8.51
N ARG A 96 0.74 -18.17 9.38
CA ARG A 96 0.27 -19.55 9.39
C ARG A 96 -0.63 -19.90 8.21
N LEU A 97 -1.42 -18.95 7.73
CA LEU A 97 -2.39 -19.16 6.66
C LEU A 97 -1.84 -18.83 5.27
N LEU A 98 -1.05 -17.76 5.16
CA LEU A 98 -0.58 -17.17 3.90
C LEU A 98 0.93 -17.36 3.67
N GLY A 99 1.66 -17.82 4.69
CA GLY A 99 3.12 -17.97 4.66
C GLY A 99 3.85 -16.76 5.22
N ALA A 100 5.15 -16.95 5.51
CA ALA A 100 6.00 -15.94 6.15
C ALA A 100 6.86 -15.13 5.17
N ALA A 101 6.58 -15.21 3.86
CA ALA A 101 7.31 -14.44 2.87
C ALA A 101 7.06 -12.93 3.05
N SER A 102 8.10 -12.13 2.85
CA SER A 102 7.97 -10.67 2.72
C SER A 102 7.34 -10.35 1.35
N VAL A 103 6.60 -9.25 1.28
CA VAL A 103 6.04 -8.75 0.00
C VAL A 103 7.15 -8.42 -1.01
N PHE A 104 8.30 -7.98 -0.52
CA PHE A 104 9.48 -7.67 -1.34
C PHE A 104 10.66 -8.53 -0.93
N SER A 105 11.34 -9.09 -1.92
CA SER A 105 12.61 -9.79 -1.75
C SER A 105 13.74 -8.85 -2.09
N LEU A 106 14.55 -8.52 -1.07
CA LEU A 106 15.74 -7.69 -1.21
C LEU A 106 16.94 -8.58 -1.56
N PRO A 107 17.80 -8.19 -2.52
CA PRO A 107 19.11 -8.81 -2.64
C PRO A 107 19.92 -8.61 -1.36
N PRO A 108 20.82 -9.54 -1.01
CA PRO A 108 21.66 -9.39 0.18
C PRO A 108 22.47 -8.10 0.09
N LEU A 109 22.23 -7.18 1.04
CA LEU A 109 22.99 -5.94 1.17
C LEU A 109 24.32 -6.28 1.84
N GLU A 110 25.41 -6.33 1.06
CA GLU A 110 26.74 -6.71 1.57
C GLU A 110 27.47 -5.58 2.30
N THR A 111 26.89 -4.38 2.43
CA THR A 111 27.57 -3.22 3.01
C THR A 111 27.14 -2.93 4.45
N PRO A 112 28.07 -2.85 5.42
CA PRO A 112 27.79 -2.31 6.74
C PRO A 112 27.67 -0.78 6.62
N LEU A 113 26.49 -0.31 6.22
CA LEU A 113 26.19 1.10 5.92
C LEU A 113 26.42 2.07 7.08
N LEU A 114 26.62 1.59 8.32
CA LEU A 114 26.68 2.45 9.51
C LEU A 114 28.01 2.43 10.28
N SER A 115 28.94 1.51 10.01
CA SER A 115 30.15 1.43 10.83
C SER A 115 31.20 2.50 10.49
N ASN A 116 31.17 3.08 9.28
CA ASN A 116 32.07 4.16 8.81
C ASN A 116 31.47 4.98 7.65
N ALA A 117 30.18 5.37 7.72
CA ALA A 117 29.59 6.14 6.63
C ALA A 117 30.26 7.52 6.51
N PRO A 118 30.89 7.87 5.38
CA PRO A 118 31.41 9.22 5.18
C PRO A 118 30.26 10.24 5.26
N PRO A 119 30.52 11.48 5.72
CA PRO A 119 29.48 12.52 5.84
C PRO A 119 28.77 12.83 4.51
N LEU A 120 29.39 12.49 3.38
CA LEU A 120 28.80 12.60 2.05
C LEU A 120 27.62 11.64 1.83
N ASP A 121 27.69 10.41 2.36
CA ASP A 121 26.62 9.42 2.24
C ASP A 121 25.38 9.87 3.00
N LEU A 122 25.57 10.49 4.17
CA LEU A 122 24.48 11.07 4.94
C LEU A 122 23.80 12.22 4.19
N LEU A 123 24.59 13.06 3.49
CA LEU A 123 24.06 14.13 2.66
C LEU A 123 23.27 13.58 1.46
N MET A 124 23.71 12.48 0.85
CA MET A 124 22.98 11.80 -0.23
C MET A 124 21.68 11.18 0.26
N ILE A 125 21.67 10.52 1.41
CA ILE A 125 20.43 9.98 2.01
C ILE A 125 19.46 11.11 2.35
N ALA A 126 19.96 12.20 2.92
CA ALA A 126 19.15 13.38 3.22
C ALA A 126 18.55 14.02 1.95
N SER A 127 19.32 14.14 0.88
CA SER A 127 18.83 14.71 -0.39
C SER A 127 17.78 13.81 -1.05
N ILE A 128 17.93 12.49 -1.00
CA ILE A 128 16.90 11.53 -1.43
C ILE A 128 15.64 11.69 -0.57
N GLY A 129 15.77 11.86 0.75
CA GLY A 129 14.63 12.12 1.64
C GLY A 129 13.85 13.38 1.23
N VAL A 130 14.55 14.47 0.91
CA VAL A 130 13.93 15.72 0.41
C VAL A 130 13.26 15.49 -0.94
N ALA A 131 13.91 14.78 -1.86
CA ALA A 131 13.33 14.47 -3.17
C ALA A 131 12.06 13.61 -3.06
N CYS A 132 12.05 12.60 -2.20
CA CYS A 132 10.88 11.78 -1.90
C CYS A 132 9.76 12.60 -1.26
N GLY A 133 10.08 13.49 -0.32
CA GLY A 133 9.12 14.41 0.29
C GLY A 133 8.46 15.35 -0.73
N LEU A 134 9.26 15.91 -1.64
CA LEU A 134 8.75 16.76 -2.73
C LEU A 134 7.87 15.97 -3.70
N ALA A 135 8.28 14.75 -4.07
CA ALA A 135 7.49 13.87 -4.93
C ALA A 135 6.15 13.49 -4.27
N ALA A 136 6.14 13.18 -2.97
CA ALA A 136 4.92 12.91 -2.21
C ALA A 136 4.00 14.13 -2.17
N TRP A 137 4.55 15.32 -1.92
CA TRP A 137 3.77 16.57 -1.93
C TRP A 137 3.15 16.85 -3.31
N LEU A 138 3.93 16.71 -4.39
CA LEU A 138 3.44 16.86 -5.76
C LEU A 138 2.31 15.86 -6.05
N PHE A 139 2.47 14.61 -5.65
CA PHE A 139 1.47 13.57 -5.85
C PHE A 139 0.14 13.89 -5.14
N ILE A 140 0.20 14.28 -3.86
CA ILE A 140 -0.99 14.67 -3.08
C ILE A 140 -1.65 15.91 -3.71
N ARG A 141 -0.85 16.89 -4.15
CA ARG A 141 -1.36 18.08 -4.84
C ARG A 141 -2.03 17.73 -6.17
N SER A 142 -1.45 16.84 -6.97
CA SER A 142 -2.07 16.35 -8.20
C SER A 142 -3.39 15.64 -7.93
N LEU A 143 -3.46 14.75 -6.94
CA LEU A 143 -4.71 14.07 -6.58
C LEU A 143 -5.82 15.05 -6.23
N SER A 144 -5.54 16.02 -5.34
CA SER A 144 -6.51 17.06 -4.95
C SER A 144 -6.96 17.91 -6.15
N LEU A 145 -6.04 18.29 -7.04
CA LEU A 145 -6.39 19.02 -8.26
C LEU A 145 -7.31 18.21 -9.17
N PHE A 146 -7.04 16.92 -9.37
CA PHE A 146 -7.92 16.06 -10.16
C PHE A 146 -9.28 15.88 -9.49
N GLU A 147 -9.35 15.74 -8.18
CA GLU A 147 -10.64 15.70 -7.46
C GLU A 147 -11.46 16.98 -7.68
N GLU A 148 -10.82 18.16 -7.64
CA GLU A 148 -11.47 19.44 -7.92
C GLU A 148 -11.97 19.52 -9.38
N ILE A 149 -11.15 19.10 -10.34
CA ILE A 149 -11.53 19.07 -11.77
C ILE A 149 -12.71 18.12 -12.00
N PHE A 150 -12.69 16.91 -11.42
CA PHE A 150 -13.76 15.93 -11.59
C PHE A 150 -15.08 16.39 -10.95
N ARG A 151 -15.03 17.19 -9.88
CA ARG A 151 -16.23 17.79 -9.28
C ARG A 151 -16.94 18.78 -10.20
N LEU A 152 -16.24 19.35 -11.18
CA LEU A 152 -16.83 20.26 -12.18
C LEU A 152 -17.60 19.50 -13.28
N VAL A 153 -17.43 18.19 -13.40
CA VAL A 153 -18.13 17.39 -14.41
C VAL A 153 -19.63 17.29 -14.04
N PRO A 154 -20.55 17.77 -14.90
CA PRO A 154 -21.98 17.70 -14.65
C PRO A 154 -22.50 16.26 -14.77
N GLY A 155 -23.58 15.92 -14.04
CA GLY A 155 -24.22 14.59 -14.12
C GLY A 155 -24.16 13.75 -12.84
N GLY A 156 -23.67 14.31 -11.72
CA GLY A 156 -23.63 13.64 -10.42
C GLY A 156 -22.60 12.51 -10.35
N ALA A 157 -22.59 11.79 -9.22
CA ALA A 157 -21.52 10.83 -8.89
C ALA A 157 -21.38 9.68 -9.90
N TYR A 158 -22.50 9.17 -10.44
CA TYR A 158 -22.47 8.06 -11.40
C TYR A 158 -21.82 8.43 -12.74
N VAL A 159 -22.10 9.63 -13.25
CA VAL A 159 -21.50 10.10 -14.51
C VAL A 159 -20.02 10.38 -14.30
N GLN A 160 -19.65 11.04 -13.19
CA GLN A 160 -18.26 11.29 -12.82
C GLN A 160 -17.45 9.99 -12.75
N MET A 161 -17.98 8.96 -12.09
CA MET A 161 -17.33 7.64 -12.00
C MET A 161 -17.19 6.97 -13.37
N THR A 162 -18.23 7.01 -14.20
CA THR A 162 -18.22 6.37 -15.52
C THR A 162 -17.19 7.03 -16.45
N VAL A 163 -17.17 8.37 -16.48
CA VAL A 163 -16.19 9.14 -17.26
C VAL A 163 -14.77 8.89 -16.75
N GLY A 164 -14.57 8.91 -15.42
CA GLY A 164 -13.26 8.63 -14.83
C GLY A 164 -12.74 7.24 -15.17
N MET A 165 -13.58 6.21 -15.06
CA MET A 165 -13.22 4.84 -15.42
C MET A 165 -12.95 4.67 -16.92
N ALA A 166 -13.72 5.35 -17.79
CA ALA A 166 -13.49 5.33 -19.22
C ALA A 166 -12.15 5.96 -19.61
N ILE A 167 -11.80 7.12 -19.01
CA ILE A 167 -10.51 7.79 -19.22
C ILE A 167 -9.36 6.90 -18.72
N LEU A 168 -9.47 6.36 -17.51
CA LEU A 168 -8.46 5.45 -16.95
C LEU A 168 -8.28 4.21 -17.83
N GLY A 169 -9.37 3.58 -18.28
CA GLY A 169 -9.31 2.42 -19.18
C GLY A 169 -8.65 2.75 -20.53
N ALA A 170 -8.98 3.89 -21.13
CA ALA A 170 -8.36 4.36 -22.36
C ALA A 170 -6.85 4.62 -22.19
N MET A 171 -6.47 5.27 -21.09
CA MET A 171 -5.06 5.50 -20.75
C MET A 171 -4.31 4.18 -20.56
N MET A 172 -4.88 3.23 -19.80
CA MET A 172 -4.28 1.91 -19.59
C MET A 172 -4.00 1.17 -20.91
N VAL A 173 -4.97 1.16 -21.82
CA VAL A 173 -4.79 0.57 -23.16
C VAL A 173 -3.72 1.31 -23.95
N GLY A 174 -3.72 2.65 -23.92
CA GLY A 174 -2.72 3.48 -24.59
C GLY A 174 -1.29 3.22 -24.10
N PHE A 175 -1.09 3.24 -22.78
CA PHE A 175 0.21 2.96 -22.16
C PHE A 175 0.69 1.53 -22.45
N THR A 176 -0.21 0.54 -22.36
CA THR A 176 0.15 -0.86 -22.66
C THR A 176 0.57 -1.03 -24.12
N ARG A 177 -0.09 -0.34 -25.06
CA ARG A 177 0.29 -0.35 -26.48
C ARG A 177 1.61 0.35 -26.75
N TYR A 178 1.90 1.45 -26.07
CA TYR A 178 3.11 2.22 -26.28
C TYR A 178 4.35 1.55 -25.68
N TYR A 179 4.27 1.08 -24.44
CA TYR A 179 5.40 0.45 -23.72
C TYR A 179 5.49 -1.07 -23.96
N GLY A 180 4.53 -1.68 -24.64
CA GLY A 180 4.48 -3.13 -24.88
C GLY A 180 4.26 -3.98 -23.62
N ALA A 181 3.92 -3.33 -22.50
CA ALA A 181 3.89 -3.95 -21.17
C ALA A 181 2.88 -3.23 -20.26
N PRO A 182 2.12 -3.96 -19.42
CA PRO A 182 1.13 -3.38 -18.52
C PRO A 182 1.79 -2.85 -17.23
N LEU A 183 2.74 -1.92 -17.32
CA LEU A 183 3.45 -1.37 -16.14
C LEU A 183 2.55 -0.52 -15.22
N VAL A 184 1.50 0.07 -15.78
CA VAL A 184 0.61 1.02 -15.07
C VAL A 184 -0.61 0.33 -14.46
N ASN A 185 -0.79 -0.97 -14.71
CA ASN A 185 -2.00 -1.70 -14.30
C ASN A 185 -1.80 -2.37 -12.93
N GLY A 186 -2.85 -2.40 -12.12
CA GLY A 186 -2.85 -3.03 -10.81
C GLY A 186 -2.10 -2.23 -9.73
N VAL A 187 -1.53 -2.93 -8.76
CA VAL A 187 -1.11 -2.33 -7.46
C VAL A 187 0.33 -1.80 -7.48
N GLY A 188 1.10 -2.12 -8.52
CA GLY A 188 2.47 -1.63 -8.70
C GLY A 188 3.58 -2.45 -8.01
N TYR A 189 3.25 -3.46 -7.18
CA TYR A 189 4.29 -4.27 -6.50
C TYR A 189 5.25 -4.99 -7.44
N GLY A 190 4.77 -5.46 -8.60
CA GLY A 190 5.63 -6.08 -9.61
C GLY A 190 6.69 -5.11 -10.15
N VAL A 191 6.31 -3.84 -10.36
CA VAL A 191 7.23 -2.79 -10.81
C VAL A 191 8.28 -2.51 -9.74
N ILE A 192 7.86 -2.36 -8.48
CA ILE A 192 8.79 -2.17 -7.36
C ILE A 192 9.78 -3.33 -7.25
N GLN A 193 9.29 -4.58 -7.30
CA GLN A 193 10.16 -5.76 -7.24
C GLN A 193 11.11 -5.83 -8.44
N SER A 194 10.69 -5.41 -9.64
CA SER A 194 11.54 -5.38 -10.82
C SER A 194 12.66 -4.32 -10.74
N ILE A 195 12.36 -3.14 -10.16
CA ILE A 195 13.38 -2.12 -9.85
C ILE A 195 14.37 -2.69 -8.84
N LEU A 196 13.86 -3.34 -7.79
CA LEU A 196 14.67 -3.89 -6.71
C LEU A 196 15.54 -5.07 -7.14
N ALA A 197 15.12 -5.80 -8.18
CA ALA A 197 15.86 -6.89 -8.80
C ALA A 197 16.79 -6.43 -9.94
N ASP A 198 16.93 -5.11 -10.17
CA ASP A 198 17.72 -4.51 -11.26
C ASP A 198 17.28 -4.91 -12.69
N ASP A 199 16.07 -5.45 -12.84
CA ASP A 199 15.58 -6.09 -14.07
C ASP A 199 15.09 -5.05 -15.13
N LEU A 200 15.02 -3.77 -14.77
CA LEU A 200 14.59 -2.69 -15.68
C LEU A 200 15.71 -2.13 -16.58
N THR A 201 16.95 -2.61 -16.45
CA THR A 201 18.07 -2.22 -17.31
C THR A 201 18.24 -3.11 -18.55
N ALA A 202 17.48 -4.21 -18.68
CA ALA A 202 17.58 -5.13 -19.80
C ALA A 202 16.38 -5.04 -20.77
N PRO A 203 16.59 -5.10 -22.11
CA PRO A 203 15.52 -5.31 -23.10
C PRO A 203 14.84 -6.70 -22.98
N ALA A 204 15.00 -7.39 -21.85
CA ALA A 204 14.55 -8.75 -21.56
C ALA A 204 13.11 -8.84 -21.03
N PHE A 205 12.42 -7.71 -20.80
CA PHE A 205 11.02 -7.69 -20.34
C PHE A 205 10.08 -8.42 -21.32
N SER A 206 10.39 -8.46 -22.61
CA SER A 206 9.64 -9.23 -23.63
C SER A 206 9.75 -10.75 -23.43
N SER A 207 10.83 -11.24 -22.82
CA SER A 207 11.10 -12.68 -22.67
C SER A 207 10.63 -13.25 -21.33
N SER A 208 10.58 -12.44 -20.27
CA SER A 208 10.17 -12.88 -18.93
C SER A 208 8.65 -13.04 -18.78
N CYS A 209 7.86 -12.27 -19.54
CA CYS A 209 6.40 -12.46 -19.63
C CYS A 209 6.03 -13.82 -20.27
N SER A 210 6.88 -14.35 -21.17
CA SER A 210 6.70 -15.72 -21.71
C SER A 210 6.97 -16.82 -20.67
N ARG A 211 7.87 -16.57 -19.71
CA ARG A 211 8.21 -17.53 -18.64
C ARG A 211 7.20 -17.53 -17.51
N LEU A 212 6.61 -16.39 -17.15
CA LEU A 212 5.54 -16.35 -16.14
C LEU A 212 4.26 -17.07 -16.61
N ASN A 213 3.93 -17.00 -17.90
CA ASN A 213 2.84 -17.78 -18.48
C ASN A 213 3.11 -19.30 -18.49
N CYS A 214 4.37 -19.71 -18.35
CA CYS A 214 4.78 -21.11 -18.28
C CYS A 214 4.70 -21.67 -16.83
N LEU A 215 4.86 -20.82 -15.82
CA LEU A 215 4.76 -21.18 -14.40
C LEU A 215 3.31 -21.26 -13.87
N LEU A 216 2.36 -20.58 -14.52
CA LEU A 216 0.92 -20.67 -14.18
C LEU A 216 0.20 -21.86 -14.83
N ARG A 217 0.93 -22.77 -15.49
CA ARG A 217 0.39 -23.96 -16.17
C ARG A 217 0.79 -25.29 -15.53
N ARG A 218 1.31 -25.28 -14.30
CA ARG A 218 1.54 -26.49 -13.50
C ARG A 218 0.91 -26.36 -12.13
#